data_AF-E2BS27-F1
#
_entry.id   AF-E2BS27-F1
#
_cell.length_a   1.000
_cell.length_b   1.000
_cell.length_c   1.000
_cell.angle_alpha   90.00
_cell.angle_beta   90.00
_cell.angle_gamma   90.00
#
_symmetry.space_group_name_H-M   'P 1'
#
loop_
_entity.id
_entity.type
_entity.pdbx_description
1 polymer ?
#
loop_
_entity_poly.entity_id
_entity_poly.type
_entity_poly.pdbx_seq_one_letter_code
_entity_poly.pdbx_strand_id
1 'polypeptide(L)'
;LHLVYLGNMKRLIQFWYKGPKNIRLLNNTFTLLSEKLISMSKFINKEFMRKPRHMTEIDRWKGTELRQFLLYTGPIVLQNVLPTHIYIHFLSLSIAIRILSDEKLCQTLNQYANELLVWFMTQYKNIYGGHNVIYNVHNLIHLATDVKNFGPLENFSCFKYESYLGKLKSKVRASGKPLHQIVNRLYEENFINGVIYNKDNKSFITKSYPIILYKNVNDKIIIKCLQYRTFIISKHK
;
A
#
# COMPACT_ATOMS: atom_id res chain seq x y z
N LEU A 1 -3.74 -4.35 6.86
CA LEU A 1 -2.49 -4.39 6.07
C LEU A 1 -1.58 -5.56 6.48
N HIS A 2 -0.99 -5.53 7.68
CA HIS A 2 0.03 -6.50 8.08
C HIS A 2 -0.51 -7.89 8.34
N LEU A 3 -1.68 -8.00 8.97
CA LEU A 3 -2.29 -9.29 9.28
C LEU A 3 -2.66 -10.07 8.01
N VAL A 4 -3.51 -9.48 7.17
CA VAL A 4 -4.08 -10.16 5.99
C VAL A 4 -3.10 -10.20 4.82
N TYR A 5 -2.63 -9.04 4.36
CA TYR A 5 -1.92 -8.94 3.09
C TYR A 5 -0.43 -9.29 3.23
N LEU A 6 0.31 -8.53 4.04
CA LEU A 6 1.76 -8.78 4.21
C LEU A 6 2.05 -10.03 5.05
N GLY A 7 1.13 -10.43 5.92
CA GLY A 7 1.25 -11.60 6.79
C GLY A 7 0.78 -12.86 6.10
N ASN A 8 -0.53 -13.04 5.98
CA ASN A 8 -1.10 -14.30 5.48
C ASN A 8 -0.96 -14.45 3.96
N MET A 9 -1.42 -13.48 3.16
CA MET A 9 -1.41 -13.60 1.70
C MET A 9 0.02 -13.76 1.14
N LYS A 10 0.96 -12.92 1.58
CA LYS A 10 2.36 -13.03 1.17
C LYS A 10 2.94 -14.41 1.50
N ARG A 11 2.64 -14.92 2.70
CA ARG A 11 3.14 -16.22 3.14
C ARG A 11 2.56 -17.38 2.34
N LEU A 12 1.27 -17.34 1.99
CA LEU A 12 0.66 -18.34 1.12
C LEU A 12 1.38 -18.42 -0.23
N ILE A 13 1.64 -17.27 -0.87
CA ILE A 13 2.37 -17.23 -2.14
C ILE A 13 3.81 -17.76 -1.97
N GLN A 14 4.47 -17.42 -0.87
CA GLN A 14 5.80 -17.94 -0.56
C GLN A 14 5.82 -19.45 -0.38
N PHE A 15 4.77 -20.07 0.19
CA PHE A 15 4.66 -21.53 0.22
C PHE A 15 4.52 -22.14 -1.16
N TRP A 16 3.69 -21.55 -2.02
CA TRP A 16 3.51 -22.02 -3.38
C TRP A 16 4.78 -21.85 -4.23
N TYR A 17 5.64 -20.88 -3.90
CA TYR A 17 6.87 -20.63 -4.65
C TYR A 17 8.12 -21.33 -4.08
N LYS A 18 8.38 -21.19 -2.78
CA LYS A 18 9.61 -21.65 -2.11
C LYS A 18 9.35 -22.73 -1.05
N GLY A 19 8.11 -23.17 -0.87
CA GLY A 19 7.73 -24.15 0.14
C GLY A 19 8.18 -25.58 -0.15
N PRO A 20 7.74 -26.54 0.68
CA PRO A 20 8.03 -27.96 0.49
C PRO A 20 7.36 -28.51 -0.78
N LYS A 21 7.92 -29.59 -1.36
CA LYS A 21 7.53 -30.13 -2.68
C LYS A 21 6.04 -30.51 -2.80
N ASN A 22 5.39 -30.86 -1.70
CA ASN A 22 3.97 -31.22 -1.66
C ASN A 22 3.03 -30.00 -1.85
N ILE A 23 3.52 -28.78 -1.62
CA ILE A 23 2.74 -27.53 -1.71
C ILE A 23 3.27 -26.62 -2.81
N ARG A 24 4.57 -26.71 -3.09
CA ARG A 24 5.28 -25.87 -4.05
C ARG A 24 4.87 -26.20 -5.48
N LEU A 25 4.56 -25.17 -6.24
CA LEU A 25 4.31 -25.25 -7.67
C LEU A 25 5.58 -25.67 -8.43
N LEU A 26 5.41 -26.45 -9.49
CA LEU A 26 6.47 -26.74 -10.45
C LEU A 26 6.91 -25.44 -11.15
N ASN A 27 8.19 -25.35 -11.52
CA ASN A 27 8.75 -24.15 -12.15
C ASN A 27 7.95 -23.74 -13.40
N ASN A 28 7.58 -24.68 -14.26
CA ASN A 28 6.79 -24.39 -15.48
C ASN A 28 5.42 -23.79 -15.14
N THR A 29 4.74 -24.36 -14.13
CA THR A 29 3.45 -23.88 -13.62
C THR A 29 3.57 -22.48 -13.01
N PHE A 30 4.67 -22.20 -12.32
CA PHE A 30 4.96 -20.89 -11.74
C PHE A 30 5.25 -19.83 -12.82
N THR A 31 5.99 -20.18 -13.87
CA THR A 31 6.22 -19.31 -15.03
C THR A 31 4.90 -18.99 -15.73
N LEU A 32 4.07 -20.01 -16.01
CA LEU A 32 2.74 -19.83 -16.60
C LEU A 32 1.87 -18.88 -15.77
N LEU A 33 1.86 -19.04 -14.44
CA LEU A 33 1.09 -18.15 -13.56
C LEU A 33 1.62 -16.71 -13.59
N SER A 34 2.93 -16.53 -13.66
CA SER A 34 3.56 -15.22 -13.77
C SER A 34 3.23 -14.54 -15.11
N GLU A 35 3.25 -15.30 -16.21
CA GLU A 35 2.85 -14.82 -17.53
C GLU A 35 1.37 -14.42 -17.57
N LYS A 36 0.48 -15.21 -16.96
CA LYS A 36 -0.94 -14.84 -16.81
C LYS A 36 -1.13 -13.57 -16.00
N LEU A 37 -0.38 -13.36 -14.91
CA LEU A 37 -0.43 -12.11 -14.14
C LEU A 37 0.03 -10.91 -14.98
N ILE A 38 1.10 -11.07 -15.75
CA ILE A 38 1.62 -10.02 -16.63
C ILE A 38 0.65 -9.71 -17.76
N SER A 39 0.03 -10.72 -18.38
CA SER A 39 -0.97 -10.49 -19.42
C SER A 39 -2.18 -9.74 -18.88
N MET A 40 -2.62 -10.05 -17.65
CA MET A 40 -3.68 -9.32 -16.95
C MET A 40 -3.33 -7.84 -16.70
N SER A 41 -2.04 -7.49 -16.55
CA SER A 41 -1.62 -6.12 -16.25
C SER A 41 -2.09 -5.08 -17.27
N LYS A 42 -2.33 -5.51 -18.52
CA LYS A 42 -2.86 -4.66 -19.59
C LYS A 42 -4.32 -4.24 -19.37
N PHE A 43 -5.07 -5.05 -18.61
CA PHE A 43 -6.49 -4.86 -18.31
C PHE A 43 -6.73 -4.23 -16.93
N ILE A 44 -5.67 -3.86 -16.20
CA ILE A 44 -5.77 -3.23 -14.89
C ILE A 44 -5.94 -1.71 -15.02
N ASN A 45 -7.09 -1.23 -14.56
CA ASN A 45 -7.47 0.18 -14.56
C ASN A 45 -6.66 1.02 -13.58
N LYS A 46 -6.67 2.34 -13.80
CA LYS A 46 -6.01 3.36 -12.95
C LYS A 46 -6.48 3.40 -11.49
N GLU A 47 -7.61 2.79 -11.18
CA GLU A 47 -8.15 2.68 -9.81
C GLU A 47 -7.29 1.77 -8.93
N PHE A 48 -6.58 0.82 -9.54
CA PHE A 48 -5.59 0.03 -8.83
C PHE A 48 -4.27 0.80 -8.74
N MET A 49 -3.78 0.97 -7.52
CA MET A 49 -2.55 1.73 -7.24
C MET A 49 -1.31 1.17 -7.96
N ARG A 50 -1.29 -0.12 -8.29
CA ARG A 50 -0.17 -0.81 -8.94
C ARG A 50 -0.68 -1.82 -9.95
N LYS A 51 0.11 -2.09 -10.98
CA LYS A 51 -0.11 -3.20 -11.90
C LYS A 51 0.51 -4.48 -11.33
N PRO A 52 -0.07 -5.66 -11.61
CA PRO A 52 0.55 -6.94 -11.28
C PRO A 52 1.96 -7.04 -11.84
N ARG A 53 2.86 -7.59 -11.05
CA ARG A 53 4.26 -7.86 -11.43
C ARG A 53 4.52 -9.35 -11.48
N HIS A 54 5.68 -9.73 -11.99
CA HIS A 54 6.13 -11.11 -12.00
C HIS A 54 6.22 -11.68 -10.57
N MET A 55 5.88 -12.96 -10.38
CA MET A 55 5.85 -13.57 -9.04
C MET A 55 7.23 -13.77 -8.42
N THR A 56 8.31 -13.74 -9.21
CA THR A 56 9.69 -13.76 -8.68
C THR A 56 9.97 -12.59 -7.74
N GLU A 57 9.24 -11.47 -7.89
CA GLU A 57 9.38 -10.28 -7.06
C GLU A 57 8.50 -10.32 -5.80
N ILE A 58 7.88 -11.44 -5.45
CA ILE A 58 6.91 -11.54 -4.35
C ILE A 58 7.43 -10.96 -3.03
N ASP A 59 8.73 -11.13 -2.75
CA ASP A 59 9.35 -10.60 -1.53
C ASP A 59 9.33 -9.05 -1.48
N ARG A 60 9.27 -8.40 -2.66
CA ARG A 60 9.20 -6.95 -2.86
C ARG A 60 7.79 -6.44 -3.15
N TRP A 61 6.77 -7.29 -3.15
CA TRP A 61 5.39 -6.85 -3.33
C TRP A 61 4.91 -6.02 -2.14
N LYS A 62 4.25 -4.90 -2.42
CA LYS A 62 3.63 -4.05 -1.41
C LYS A 62 2.26 -4.58 -1.02
N GLY A 63 1.76 -4.13 0.13
CA GLY A 63 0.43 -4.52 0.61
C GLY A 63 -0.71 -4.25 -0.38
N THR A 64 -0.63 -3.20 -1.20
CA THR A 64 -1.64 -2.89 -2.23
C THR A 64 -1.68 -3.94 -3.34
N GLU A 65 -0.53 -4.51 -3.71
CA GLU A 65 -0.44 -5.55 -4.74
C GLU A 65 -0.98 -6.87 -4.20
N LEU A 66 -0.65 -7.18 -2.94
CA LEU A 66 -1.19 -8.35 -2.25
C LEU A 66 -2.70 -8.24 -2.01
N ARG A 67 -3.23 -7.04 -1.75
CA ARG A 67 -4.68 -6.77 -1.70
C ARG A 67 -5.34 -7.01 -3.05
N GLN A 68 -4.77 -6.47 -4.12
CA GLN A 68 -5.25 -6.71 -5.47
C GLN A 68 -5.22 -8.20 -5.84
N PHE A 69 -4.16 -8.91 -5.46
CA PHE A 69 -4.03 -10.34 -5.68
C PHE A 69 -5.08 -11.13 -4.90
N LEU A 70 -5.19 -10.92 -3.60
CA LEU A 70 -6.15 -11.66 -2.76
C LEU A 70 -7.59 -11.45 -3.23
N LEU A 71 -7.96 -10.20 -3.51
CA LEU A 71 -9.34 -9.87 -3.81
C LEU A 71 -9.68 -10.11 -5.28
N TYR A 72 -8.83 -9.73 -6.24
CA TYR A 72 -9.23 -9.64 -7.65
C TYR A 72 -8.51 -10.61 -8.58
N THR A 73 -7.18 -10.52 -8.68
CA THR A 73 -6.46 -11.27 -9.71
C THR A 73 -6.23 -12.72 -9.30
N GLY A 74 -5.92 -12.98 -8.04
CA GLY A 74 -5.61 -14.32 -7.50
C GLY A 74 -6.67 -15.38 -7.79
N PRO A 75 -7.97 -15.14 -7.52
CA PRO A 75 -9.03 -16.10 -7.86
C PRO A 75 -9.00 -16.53 -9.33
N ILE A 76 -8.70 -15.61 -10.24
CA ILE A 76 -8.66 -15.90 -11.67
C ILE A 76 -7.37 -16.63 -12.05
N VAL A 77 -6.21 -16.15 -11.57
CA VAL A 77 -4.93 -16.69 -12.04
C VAL A 77 -4.60 -18.04 -11.43
N LEU A 78 -5.06 -18.30 -10.20
CA LEU A 78 -4.80 -19.55 -9.49
C LEU A 78 -5.75 -20.67 -9.93
N GLN A 79 -6.85 -20.35 -10.59
CA GLN A 79 -7.80 -21.32 -11.12
C GLN A 79 -7.09 -22.23 -12.14
N ASN A 80 -7.24 -23.54 -11.97
CA ASN A 80 -6.59 -24.59 -12.77
C ASN A 80 -5.05 -24.58 -12.71
N VAL A 81 -4.46 -23.88 -11.74
CA VAL A 81 -3.01 -23.86 -11.49
C VAL A 81 -2.67 -24.51 -10.16
N LEU A 82 -3.40 -24.16 -9.10
CA LEU A 82 -3.26 -24.82 -7.79
C LEU A 82 -4.08 -26.11 -7.73
N PRO A 83 -3.64 -27.12 -6.94
CA PRO A 83 -4.48 -28.24 -6.57
C PRO A 83 -5.80 -27.77 -5.94
N THR A 84 -6.90 -28.46 -6.24
CA THR A 84 -8.26 -28.04 -5.85
C THR A 84 -8.40 -27.72 -4.37
N HIS A 85 -7.84 -28.54 -3.49
CA HIS A 85 -7.91 -28.32 -2.04
C HIS A 85 -7.17 -27.05 -1.58
N ILE A 86 -6.02 -26.72 -2.19
CA ILE A 86 -5.26 -25.49 -1.91
C ILE A 86 -5.97 -24.27 -2.49
N TYR A 87 -6.59 -24.42 -3.66
CA TYR A 87 -7.36 -23.35 -4.28
C TYR A 87 -8.61 -22.99 -3.47
N ILE A 88 -9.39 -23.98 -3.02
CA ILE A 88 -10.54 -23.76 -2.12
C ILE A 88 -10.07 -23.12 -0.81
N HIS A 89 -8.92 -23.56 -0.28
CA HIS A 89 -8.31 -22.93 0.89
C HIS A 89 -8.03 -21.44 0.68
N PHE A 90 -7.37 -21.08 -0.42
CA PHE A 90 -7.17 -19.68 -0.79
C PHE A 90 -8.50 -18.91 -0.97
N LEU A 91 -9.48 -19.50 -1.64
CA LEU A 91 -10.78 -18.86 -1.88
C LEU A 91 -11.52 -18.54 -0.58
N SER A 92 -11.44 -19.39 0.43
CA SER A 92 -12.06 -19.11 1.74
C SER A 92 -11.56 -17.80 2.35
N LEU A 93 -10.25 -17.53 2.28
CA LEU A 93 -9.67 -16.27 2.71
C LEU A 93 -10.09 -15.12 1.80
N SER A 94 -10.07 -15.31 0.48
CA SER A 94 -10.46 -14.28 -0.50
C SER A 94 -11.91 -13.82 -0.27
N ILE A 95 -12.83 -14.77 -0.11
CA ILE A 95 -14.25 -14.51 0.12
C ILE A 95 -14.48 -13.87 1.48
N ALA A 96 -13.87 -14.41 2.55
CA ALA A 96 -14.04 -13.84 3.88
C ALA A 96 -13.56 -12.38 3.94
N ILE A 97 -12.38 -12.08 3.40
CA ILE A 97 -11.85 -10.71 3.39
C ILE A 97 -12.67 -9.80 2.49
N ARG A 98 -13.21 -10.30 1.36
CA ARG A 98 -14.12 -9.54 0.51
C ARG A 98 -15.40 -9.14 1.24
N ILE A 99 -16.03 -10.09 1.95
CA ILE A 99 -17.23 -9.83 2.77
C ILE A 99 -16.93 -8.77 3.84
N LEU A 100 -15.85 -8.96 4.59
CA LEU A 100 -15.48 -8.06 5.68
C LEU A 100 -15.01 -6.67 5.22
N SER A 101 -14.66 -6.52 3.93
CA SER A 101 -14.27 -5.24 3.35
C SER A 101 -15.46 -4.41 2.84
N ASP A 102 -16.61 -5.03 2.59
CA ASP A 102 -17.79 -4.37 2.05
C ASP A 102 -18.68 -3.83 3.18
N GLU A 103 -19.18 -2.60 3.04
CA GLU A 103 -19.97 -1.92 4.08
C GLU A 103 -21.27 -2.64 4.46
N LYS A 104 -21.91 -3.33 3.51
CA LYS A 104 -23.19 -3.99 3.74
C LYS A 104 -22.99 -5.46 4.09
N LEU A 105 -22.16 -6.16 3.31
CA LEU A 105 -21.92 -7.59 3.50
C LEU A 105 -21.22 -7.88 4.83
N CYS A 106 -20.39 -6.96 5.32
CA CYS A 106 -19.68 -7.16 6.58
C CYS A 106 -20.62 -7.22 7.81
N GLN A 107 -21.85 -6.72 7.68
CA GLN A 107 -22.90 -6.82 8.69
C GLN A 107 -23.80 -8.04 8.44
N THR A 108 -24.29 -8.21 7.21
CA THR A 108 -25.25 -9.28 6.89
C THR A 108 -24.64 -10.67 6.85
N LEU A 109 -23.41 -10.79 6.34
CA LEU A 109 -22.70 -12.07 6.17
C LEU A 109 -21.49 -12.20 7.12
N ASN A 110 -21.46 -11.41 8.20
CA ASN A 110 -20.34 -11.43 9.15
C ASN A 110 -20.06 -12.84 9.70
N GLN A 111 -21.14 -13.53 10.10
CA GLN A 111 -21.06 -14.88 10.66
C GLN A 111 -20.48 -15.87 9.65
N TYR A 112 -20.90 -15.79 8.39
CA TYR A 112 -20.37 -16.62 7.32
C TYR A 112 -18.88 -16.32 7.08
N ALA A 113 -18.47 -15.05 7.08
CA ALA A 113 -17.05 -14.71 6.98
C ALA A 113 -16.24 -15.24 8.17
N ASN A 114 -16.79 -15.21 9.38
CA ASN A 114 -16.15 -15.81 10.56
C ASN A 114 -15.93 -17.32 10.38
N GLU A 115 -16.96 -18.05 9.95
CA GLU A 115 -16.89 -19.49 9.69
C GLU A 115 -15.84 -19.82 8.62
N LEU A 116 -15.76 -19.03 7.55
CA LEU A 116 -14.72 -19.17 6.54
C LEU A 116 -13.31 -18.96 7.12
N LEU A 117 -13.10 -18.00 8.02
CA LEU A 117 -11.80 -17.74 8.65
C LEU A 117 -11.40 -18.84 9.64
N VAL A 118 -12.35 -19.36 10.41
CA VAL A 118 -12.14 -20.50 11.31
C VAL A 118 -11.80 -21.75 10.50
N TRP A 119 -12.53 -22.01 9.42
CA TRP A 119 -12.24 -23.11 8.51
C TRP A 119 -10.87 -22.94 7.85
N PHE A 120 -10.53 -21.73 7.37
CA PHE A 120 -9.22 -21.40 6.81
C PHE A 120 -8.09 -21.73 7.78
N MET A 121 -8.19 -21.28 9.04
CA MET A 121 -7.18 -21.54 10.07
C MET A 121 -7.05 -23.04 10.38
N THR A 122 -8.17 -23.75 10.44
CA THR A 122 -8.19 -25.21 10.69
C THR A 122 -7.51 -25.97 9.57
N GLN A 123 -7.85 -25.67 8.31
CA GLN A 123 -7.23 -26.30 7.14
C GLN A 123 -5.79 -25.86 6.92
N TYR A 124 -5.41 -24.67 7.38
CA TYR A 124 -4.03 -24.19 7.29
C TYR A 124 -3.07 -25.15 8.00
N LYS A 125 -3.46 -25.67 9.17
CA LYS A 125 -2.67 -26.66 9.92
C LYS A 125 -2.44 -27.94 9.13
N ASN A 126 -3.47 -28.40 8.42
CA ASN A 126 -3.43 -29.64 7.65
C ASN A 126 -2.59 -29.49 6.38
N ILE A 127 -2.74 -28.37 5.67
CA ILE A 127 -2.08 -28.13 4.39
C ILE A 127 -0.63 -27.71 4.58
N TYR A 128 -0.37 -26.75 5.47
CA TYR A 128 0.95 -26.13 5.62
C TYR A 128 1.71 -26.64 6.86
N GLY A 129 1.08 -27.44 7.71
CA GLY A 129 1.67 -27.95 8.95
C GLY A 129 1.41 -27.05 10.16
N GLY A 130 1.16 -27.65 11.32
CA GLY A 130 0.83 -26.93 12.56
C GLY A 130 1.92 -25.95 13.03
N HIS A 131 3.19 -26.28 12.81
CA HIS A 131 4.34 -25.41 13.14
C HIS A 131 4.35 -24.09 12.34
N ASN A 132 3.63 -24.03 11.22
CA ASN A 132 3.52 -22.82 10.40
C ASN A 132 2.37 -21.89 10.84
N VAL A 133 1.54 -22.31 11.79
CA VAL A 133 0.50 -21.45 12.39
C VAL A 133 1.15 -20.45 13.33
N ILE A 134 1.56 -19.32 12.78
CA ILE A 134 2.02 -18.18 13.56
C ILE A 134 0.84 -17.36 14.07
N TYR A 135 1.14 -16.44 14.99
CA TYR A 135 0.20 -15.47 15.54
C TYR A 135 -0.70 -14.79 14.48
N ASN A 136 -0.14 -14.38 13.34
CA ASN A 136 -0.93 -13.76 12.25
C ASN A 136 -2.02 -14.68 11.67
N VAL A 137 -1.83 -16.00 11.68
CA VAL A 137 -2.83 -16.95 11.17
C VAL A 137 -3.97 -17.07 12.19
N HIS A 138 -3.65 -17.13 13.48
CA HIS A 138 -4.63 -17.18 14.55
C HIS A 138 -5.49 -15.91 14.58
N ASN A 139 -4.85 -14.74 14.54
CA ASN A 139 -5.54 -13.45 14.62
C ASN A 139 -6.55 -13.18 13.48
N LEU A 140 -6.51 -13.94 12.38
CA LEU A 140 -7.52 -13.82 11.33
C LEU A 140 -8.93 -14.09 11.87
N ILE A 141 -9.10 -15.03 12.79
CA ILE A 141 -10.43 -15.41 13.28
C ILE A 141 -11.12 -14.28 14.07
N HIS A 142 -10.35 -13.34 14.60
CA HIS A 142 -10.89 -12.19 15.35
C HIS A 142 -11.37 -11.05 14.45
N LEU A 143 -11.01 -11.06 13.15
CA LEU A 143 -11.38 -9.99 12.22
C LEU A 143 -12.89 -9.81 12.09
N ALA A 144 -13.67 -10.89 12.13
CA ALA A 144 -15.12 -10.79 12.03
C ALA A 144 -15.73 -10.01 13.21
N THR A 145 -15.23 -10.27 14.43
CA THR A 145 -15.60 -9.54 15.65
C THR A 145 -15.11 -8.10 15.61
N ASP A 146 -13.87 -7.86 15.18
CA ASP A 146 -13.33 -6.50 15.04
C ASP A 146 -14.17 -5.66 14.08
N VAL A 147 -14.63 -6.27 12.99
CA VAL A 147 -15.47 -5.60 11.99
C VAL A 147 -16.86 -5.26 12.51
N LYS A 148 -17.42 -6.07 13.41
CA LYS A 148 -18.67 -5.70 14.12
C LYS A 148 -18.48 -4.46 14.99
N ASN A 149 -17.32 -4.33 15.63
CA ASN A 149 -17.05 -3.24 16.57
C ASN A 149 -16.60 -1.93 15.88
N PHE A 150 -15.79 -2.02 14.83
CA PHE A 150 -15.12 -0.87 14.21
C PHE A 150 -15.59 -0.58 12.77
N GLY A 151 -16.54 -1.35 12.25
CA GLY A 151 -17.00 -1.29 10.87
C GLY A 151 -16.05 -2.03 9.91
N PRO A 152 -16.18 -1.80 8.58
CA PRO A 152 -15.43 -2.53 7.57
C PRO A 152 -13.91 -2.47 7.75
N LEU A 153 -13.20 -3.45 7.19
CA LEU A 153 -11.73 -3.58 7.32
C LEU A 153 -10.95 -2.31 6.95
N GLU A 154 -11.45 -1.50 6.00
CA GLU A 154 -10.78 -0.29 5.57
C GLU A 154 -10.75 0.81 6.66
N ASN A 155 -11.75 0.84 7.56
CA ASN A 155 -11.89 1.86 8.60
C ASN A 155 -10.71 1.87 9.58
N PHE A 156 -10.28 0.69 10.00
CA PHE A 156 -9.18 0.48 10.94
C PHE A 156 -7.91 -0.05 10.26
N SER A 157 -7.84 0.02 8.93
CA SER A 157 -6.65 -0.38 8.19
C SER A 157 -5.47 0.59 8.39
N CYS A 158 -4.26 0.04 8.47
CA CYS A 158 -3.03 0.84 8.60
C CYS A 158 -2.61 1.57 7.30
N PHE A 159 -3.28 1.36 6.16
CA PHE A 159 -2.84 1.87 4.85
C PHE A 159 -2.75 3.40 4.81
N LYS A 160 -3.78 4.08 5.33
CA LYS A 160 -3.84 5.55 5.36
C LYS A 160 -2.73 6.14 6.24
N TYR A 161 -2.46 5.49 7.38
CA TYR A 161 -1.44 5.91 8.33
C TYR A 161 -0.02 5.70 7.79
N GLU A 162 0.28 4.54 7.19
CA GLU A 162 1.60 4.31 6.57
C GLU A 162 1.87 5.26 5.41
N SER A 163 0.86 5.51 4.58
CA SER A 163 0.97 6.43 3.45
C SER A 163 1.25 7.85 3.94
N TYR A 164 0.57 8.28 5.01
CA TYR A 164 0.80 9.58 5.64
C TYR A 164 2.17 9.65 6.33
N LEU A 165 2.59 8.60 7.03
CA LEU A 165 3.92 8.52 7.65
C LEU A 165 5.04 8.66 6.61
N GLY A 166 4.87 8.10 5.41
CA GLY A 166 5.79 8.32 4.29
C GLY A 166 5.94 9.79 3.91
N LYS A 167 4.83 10.55 3.88
CA LYS A 167 4.84 12.01 3.64
C LYS A 167 5.51 12.77 4.79
N LEU A 168 5.31 12.35 6.03
CA LEU A 168 5.99 12.95 7.18
C LEU A 168 7.50 12.70 7.09
N LYS A 169 7.91 11.47 6.75
CA LYS A 169 9.32 11.10 6.63
C LYS A 169 10.04 11.92 5.56
N SER A 170 9.39 12.22 4.43
CA SER A 170 9.99 13.06 3.38
C SER A 170 10.23 14.52 3.80
N LYS A 171 9.58 14.99 4.88
CA LYS A 171 9.81 16.34 5.44
C LYS A 171 11.06 16.42 6.30
N VAL A 172 11.56 15.29 6.79
CA VAL A 172 12.78 15.22 7.61
C VAL A 172 13.98 15.04 6.69
N ARG A 173 14.90 16.01 6.69
CA ARG A 173 16.11 16.00 5.84
C ARG A 173 17.38 15.61 6.59
N ALA A 174 17.41 15.84 7.90
CA ALA A 174 18.56 15.54 8.76
C ALA A 174 18.12 14.85 10.06
N SER A 175 19.03 14.15 10.73
CA SER A 175 18.75 13.45 11.99
C SER A 175 18.50 14.40 13.17
N GLY A 176 18.99 15.64 13.12
CA GLY A 176 18.87 16.62 14.20
C GLY A 176 17.48 17.24 14.31
N LYS A 177 16.87 17.24 15.50
CA LYS A 177 15.58 17.89 15.82
C LYS A 177 14.45 17.57 14.80
N PRO A 178 14.12 16.29 14.57
CA PRO A 178 13.14 15.89 13.54
C PRO A 178 11.74 16.49 13.78
N LEU A 179 11.33 16.64 15.04
CA LEU A 179 10.05 17.25 15.38
C LEU A 179 9.96 18.70 14.90
N HIS A 180 11.00 19.51 15.13
CA HIS A 180 11.05 20.91 14.68
C HIS A 180 11.01 21.00 13.16
N GLN A 181 11.74 20.11 12.46
CA GLN A 181 11.69 20.06 11.00
C GLN A 181 10.27 19.78 10.50
N ILE A 182 9.57 18.80 11.10
CA ILE A 182 8.21 18.46 10.71
C ILE A 182 7.25 19.62 10.98
N VAL A 183 7.30 20.20 12.18
CA VAL A 183 6.42 21.32 12.57
C VAL A 183 6.62 22.52 11.64
N ASN A 184 7.86 22.93 11.39
CA ASN A 184 8.15 24.04 10.48
C ASN A 184 7.64 23.77 9.06
N ARG A 185 7.83 22.55 8.54
CA ARG A 185 7.35 22.16 7.20
C ARG A 185 5.83 22.12 7.11
N LEU A 186 5.14 21.69 8.18
CA LEU A 186 3.68 21.72 8.23
C LEU A 186 3.17 23.17 8.31
N TYR A 187 3.84 24.03 9.06
CA TYR A 187 3.51 25.46 9.13
C TYR A 187 3.67 26.14 7.76
N GLU A 188 4.78 25.91 7.06
CA GLU A 188 5.03 26.39 5.70
C GLU A 188 3.92 25.96 4.73
N GLU A 189 3.53 24.68 4.74
CA GLU A 189 2.47 24.16 3.87
C GLU A 189 1.08 24.76 4.18
N ASN A 190 0.73 24.87 5.46
CA ASN A 190 -0.54 25.44 5.89
C ASN A 190 -0.61 26.94 5.57
N PHE A 191 0.50 27.68 5.71
CA PHE A 191 0.57 29.08 5.33
C PHE A 191 0.36 29.27 3.82
N ILE A 192 1.07 28.49 2.99
CA ILE A 192 0.92 28.54 1.52
C ILE A 192 -0.53 28.20 1.13
N ASN A 193 -1.11 27.16 1.72
CA ASN A 193 -2.49 26.77 1.44
C ASN A 193 -3.49 27.84 1.90
N GLY A 194 -3.31 28.44 3.07
CA GLY A 194 -4.16 29.52 3.58
C GLY A 194 -4.10 30.78 2.71
N VAL A 195 -2.93 31.13 2.18
CA VAL A 195 -2.75 32.24 1.23
C VAL A 195 -3.47 31.98 -0.11
N ILE A 196 -3.56 30.71 -0.55
CA ILE A 196 -4.27 30.31 -1.78
C ILE A 196 -5.80 30.26 -1.57
N TYR A 197 -6.28 30.02 -0.35
CA TYR A 197 -7.70 29.85 -0.02
C TYR A 197 -8.38 31.10 0.55
N ASN A 198 -7.76 32.29 0.50
CA ASN A 198 -8.45 33.54 0.81
C ASN A 198 -9.56 33.79 -0.24
N LYS A 199 -10.80 33.53 0.18
CA LYS A 199 -12.01 33.41 -0.63
C LYS A 199 -12.60 34.72 -1.16
N ASP A 200 -12.03 35.88 -0.83
CA ASP A 200 -12.66 37.17 -1.14
C ASP A 200 -11.95 38.00 -2.21
N ASN A 201 -10.83 37.54 -2.75
CA ASN A 201 -10.20 38.21 -3.89
C ASN A 201 -9.79 37.21 -4.96
N LYS A 202 -10.43 37.30 -6.13
CA LYS A 202 -10.01 36.68 -7.40
C LYS A 202 -8.67 37.26 -7.90
N SER A 203 -7.65 37.26 -7.07
CA SER A 203 -6.27 37.46 -7.52
C SER A 203 -5.49 36.20 -7.17
N PHE A 204 -5.21 35.41 -8.20
CA PHE A 204 -4.15 34.42 -8.11
C PHE A 204 -2.91 35.16 -7.63
N ILE A 205 -2.49 34.95 -6.37
CA ILE A 205 -1.19 35.41 -5.93
C ILE A 205 -0.19 34.58 -6.72
N THR A 206 0.32 35.18 -7.79
CA THR A 206 1.40 34.64 -8.59
C THR A 206 2.52 34.26 -7.65
N LYS A 207 3.04 33.03 -7.78
CA LYS A 207 4.26 32.63 -7.08
C LYS A 207 5.29 33.74 -7.29
N SER A 208 5.58 34.51 -6.25
CA SER A 208 6.59 35.57 -6.32
C SER A 208 7.94 34.88 -6.26
N TYR A 209 8.40 34.39 -7.41
CA TYR A 209 9.77 33.94 -7.54
C TYR A 209 10.69 35.13 -7.25
N PRO A 210 11.82 34.92 -6.56
CA PRO A 210 12.78 35.99 -6.34
C PRO A 210 13.26 36.54 -7.68
N ILE A 211 13.38 37.87 -7.76
CA ILE A 211 13.99 38.51 -8.93
C ILE A 211 15.49 38.22 -8.85
N ILE A 212 16.02 37.54 -9.86
CA ILE A 212 17.44 37.26 -9.98
C ILE A 212 18.11 38.50 -10.56
N LEU A 213 18.86 39.23 -9.75
CA LEU A 213 19.68 40.34 -10.21
C LEU A 213 21.06 39.81 -10.60
N TYR A 214 21.42 39.93 -11.88
CA TYR A 214 22.70 39.50 -12.42
C TYR A 214 23.43 40.64 -13.12
N LYS A 215 24.75 40.53 -13.21
CA LYS A 215 25.61 41.40 -14.03
C LYS A 215 26.30 40.55 -15.09
N ASN A 216 26.30 41.02 -16.32
CA ASN A 216 27.05 40.39 -17.39
C ASN A 216 28.46 41.00 -17.43
N VAL A 217 29.49 40.18 -17.27
CA VAL A 217 30.90 40.59 -17.35
C VAL A 217 31.63 39.56 -18.20
N ASN A 218 32.20 39.98 -19.34
CA ASN A 218 32.96 39.13 -20.27
C ASN A 218 32.22 37.83 -20.63
N ASP A 219 30.98 37.96 -21.11
CA ASP A 219 30.07 36.84 -21.49
C ASP A 219 29.75 35.83 -20.37
N LYS A 220 30.01 36.18 -19.09
CA LYS A 220 29.60 35.38 -17.93
C LYS A 220 28.54 36.11 -17.11
N ILE A 221 27.44 35.40 -16.87
CA ILE A 221 26.34 35.85 -15.99
C ILE A 221 26.76 35.62 -14.54
N ILE A 222 26.99 36.69 -13.80
CA ILE A 222 27.29 36.64 -12.37
C ILE A 222 26.03 37.03 -11.60
N ILE A 223 25.46 36.11 -10.84
CA ILE A 223 24.29 36.36 -9.97
C ILE A 223 24.77 37.20 -8.77
N LYS A 224 24.23 38.41 -8.62
CA LYS A 224 24.60 39.37 -7.59
C LYS A 224 23.78 39.17 -6.31
N CYS A 225 22.47 39.06 -6.45
CA CYS A 225 21.57 38.80 -5.34
C CYS A 225 20.22 38.25 -5.81
N LEU A 226 19.53 37.59 -4.89
CA LEU A 226 18.14 37.17 -5.02
C LEU A 226 17.29 38.14 -4.22
N GLN A 227 16.45 38.91 -4.90
CA GLN A 227 15.54 39.86 -4.26
C GLN A 227 14.16 39.24 -4.09
N TYR A 228 13.74 39.07 -2.83
CA TYR A 228 12.38 38.71 -2.46
C TYR A 228 11.59 39.99 -2.12
N ARG A 229 10.26 39.89 -2.05
CA ARG A 229 9.40 41.04 -1.71
C ARG A 229 9.75 41.70 -0.38
N THR A 230 10.29 40.95 0.57
CA THR A 230 10.49 41.39 1.95
C THR A 230 11.96 41.45 2.39
N PHE A 231 12.89 40.85 1.64
CA PHE A 231 14.32 40.86 1.98
C PHE A 231 15.18 40.50 0.76
N ILE A 232 16.49 40.78 0.85
CA ILE A 232 17.48 40.51 -0.21
C ILE A 232 18.51 39.53 0.32
N ILE A 233 18.77 38.46 -0.44
CA ILE A 233 19.89 37.55 -0.19
C ILE A 233 20.99 37.88 -1.19
N SER A 234 22.06 38.53 -0.75
CA SER A 234 23.27 38.74 -1.55
C SER A 234 24.40 37.87 -1.01
N LYS A 235 25.32 37.48 -1.90
CA LYS A 235 26.66 37.07 -1.46
C LYS A 235 27.33 38.37 -1.01
N HIS A 236 27.46 38.59 0.31
CA HIS A 236 28.24 39.72 0.82
C HIS A 236 29.64 39.71 0.16
N LYS A 237 30.14 40.92 -0.12
CA LYS A 237 31.47 41.21 -0.69
C LYS A 237 32.56 40.35 -0.06
#